data_AF-A0A6I9YNK2-F1
#
_entry.id   AF-A0A6I9YNK2-F1
#
_cell.length_a   1.000
_cell.length_b   1.000
_cell.length_c   1.000
_cell.angle_alpha   90.00
_cell.angle_beta   90.00
_cell.angle_gamma   90.00
#
_symmetry.space_group_name_H-M   'P 1'
#
loop_
_entity.id
_entity.type
_entity.pdbx_description
1 polymer ?
#
loop_
_entity_poly.entity_id
_entity_poly.type
_entity_poly.pdbx_seq_one_letter_code
_entity_poly.pdbx_strand_id
1 'polypeptide(L)'
;MAHPRISAQLPPDIDPTKAPVAFGRRGLPKLNEELQHPELLTRQRALMALCDLVHDPENAYQAIGLGFLDNLKNLLLDEDETVRQKTTEVLYIMATHSIGRTNFLEHGVIPALAQLLDDPVDICRWNMHYALKLLSETPTGQLNYYTKM
;
A
#
# COMPACT_ATOMS: atom_id res chain seq x y z
N MET A 1 24.48 21.99 38.23
CA MET A 1 24.48 21.77 36.77
C MET A 1 23.53 20.62 36.48
N ALA A 2 22.42 20.87 35.80
CA ALA A 2 21.42 19.84 35.50
C ALA A 2 21.83 19.09 34.22
N HIS A 3 22.12 17.80 34.33
CA HIS A 3 22.34 16.94 33.17
C HIS A 3 20.99 16.46 32.63
N PRO A 4 20.72 16.59 31.31
CA PRO A 4 19.56 15.94 30.71
C PRO A 4 19.75 14.42 30.83
N ARG A 5 18.91 13.77 31.63
CA ARG A 5 18.79 12.30 31.66
C ARG A 5 18.04 11.89 30.39
N ILE A 6 18.76 11.73 29.29
CA ILE A 6 18.20 11.05 28.11
C ILE A 6 18.06 9.58 28.54
N SER A 7 16.84 9.20 28.90
CA SER A 7 16.49 7.81 29.21
C SER A 7 16.87 6.95 28.01
N ALA A 8 17.75 5.96 28.22
CA ALA A 8 18.05 4.93 27.22
C ALA A 8 16.84 4.00 26.96
N GLN A 9 15.77 4.17 27.72
CA GLN A 9 14.52 3.42 27.58
C GLN A 9 13.53 4.27 26.78
N LEU A 10 13.03 3.68 25.69
CA LEU A 10 11.91 4.23 24.93
C LEU A 10 10.73 4.48 25.88
N PRO A 11 9.98 5.60 25.71
CA PRO A 11 8.77 5.86 26.47
C PRO A 11 7.84 4.62 26.48
N PRO A 12 7.21 4.31 27.63
CA PRO A 12 6.49 3.05 27.85
C PRO A 12 5.23 2.84 26.99
N ASP A 13 4.94 3.73 26.04
CA ASP A 13 3.68 3.79 25.29
C ASP A 13 3.89 3.92 23.77
N ILE A 14 5.10 3.64 23.27
CA ILE A 14 5.35 3.59 21.83
C ILE A 14 4.95 2.19 21.33
N ASP A 15 3.76 2.11 20.75
CA ASP A 15 3.33 0.95 19.99
C ASP A 15 4.33 0.69 18.84
N PRO A 16 5.09 -0.41 18.88
CA PRO A 16 6.11 -0.69 17.88
C PRO A 16 5.51 -1.01 16.52
N THR A 17 4.19 -1.13 16.40
CA THR A 17 3.51 -1.35 15.12
C THR A 17 3.11 -0.02 14.46
N LYS A 18 3.04 1.08 15.21
CA LYS A 18 2.64 2.38 14.66
C LYS A 18 3.83 3.14 14.07
N ALA A 19 3.76 3.42 12.77
CA ALA A 19 4.69 4.36 12.15
C ALA A 19 4.43 5.77 12.69
N PRO A 20 5.47 6.56 13.03
CA PRO A 20 5.30 7.99 13.21
C PRO A 20 5.01 8.63 11.85
N VAL A 21 3.72 8.77 11.52
CA VAL A 21 3.26 9.46 10.31
C VAL A 21 3.59 10.94 10.45
N ALA A 22 4.34 11.50 9.49
CA ALA A 22 4.63 12.93 9.48
C ALA A 22 3.33 13.73 9.28
N PHE A 23 3.15 14.80 10.06
CA PHE A 23 1.92 15.60 10.05
C PHE A 23 1.71 16.32 8.70
N GLY A 24 0.46 16.31 8.22
CA GLY A 24 0.02 17.08 7.05
C GLY A 24 0.59 16.55 5.72
N ARG A 25 0.90 17.46 4.79
CA ARG A 25 1.26 17.15 3.39
C ARG A 25 2.57 16.37 3.20
N ARG A 26 3.37 16.18 4.25
CA ARG A 26 4.62 15.42 4.21
C ARG A 26 4.46 13.95 4.62
N GLY A 27 3.28 13.54 5.08
CA GLY A 27 3.00 12.16 5.49
C GLY A 27 3.25 11.16 4.36
N LEU A 28 2.55 11.32 3.24
CA LEU A 28 2.65 10.39 2.10
C LEU A 28 4.04 10.36 1.45
N PRO A 29 4.71 11.48 1.13
CA PRO A 29 6.06 11.41 0.56
C PRO A 29 7.06 10.63 1.43
N LYS A 30 7.03 10.86 2.76
CA LYS A 30 7.89 10.14 3.70
C LYS A 30 7.55 8.65 3.75
N LEU A 31 6.26 8.30 3.79
CA LEU A 31 5.84 6.90 3.75
C LEU A 31 6.32 6.21 2.47
N ASN A 32 6.31 6.90 1.33
CA ASN A 32 6.79 6.34 0.07
C ASN A 32 8.28 5.97 0.11
N GLU A 33 9.10 6.80 0.79
CA GLU A 33 10.51 6.51 1.04
C GLU A 33 10.68 5.31 1.99
N GLU A 34 9.88 5.27 3.07
CA GLU A 34 9.94 4.20 4.08
C GLU A 34 9.50 2.83 3.54
N LEU A 35 8.60 2.80 2.55
CA LEU A 35 8.19 1.56 1.87
C LEU A 35 9.35 0.83 1.18
N GLN A 36 10.41 1.55 0.77
CA GLN A 36 11.60 0.96 0.15
C GLN A 36 12.75 0.75 1.14
N HIS A 37 12.52 0.99 2.43
CA HIS A 37 13.58 0.92 3.42
C HIS A 37 14.07 -0.54 3.60
N PRO A 38 15.40 -0.78 3.74
CA PRO A 38 15.93 -2.13 3.87
C PRO A 38 15.44 -2.85 5.15
N GLU A 39 15.16 -2.09 6.20
CA GLU A 39 14.64 -2.63 7.46
C GLU A 39 13.16 -3.04 7.32
N LEU A 40 12.88 -4.32 7.58
CA LEU A 40 11.55 -4.92 7.51
C LEU A 40 10.51 -4.17 8.35
N LEU A 41 10.84 -3.88 9.60
CA LEU A 41 9.92 -3.22 10.54
C LEU A 41 9.49 -1.84 10.03
N THR A 42 10.39 -1.12 9.37
CA THR A 42 10.10 0.19 8.77
C THR A 42 9.13 0.05 7.60
N ARG A 43 9.30 -0.94 6.72
CA ARG A 43 8.35 -1.21 5.63
C ARG A 43 6.97 -1.61 6.16
N GLN A 44 6.92 -2.51 7.14
CA GLN A 44 5.66 -2.97 7.75
C GLN A 44 4.89 -1.81 8.39
N ARG A 45 5.58 -0.97 9.17
CA ARG A 45 5.02 0.25 9.76
C ARG A 45 4.46 1.19 8.69
N ALA A 46 5.25 1.46 7.66
CA ALA A 46 4.85 2.34 6.57
C ALA A 46 3.61 1.82 5.84
N LEU A 47 3.52 0.50 5.60
CA LEU A 47 2.35 -0.13 5.00
C LEU A 47 1.10 -0.03 5.90
N MET A 48 1.24 -0.24 7.22
CA MET A 48 0.09 -0.11 8.12
C MET A 48 -0.42 1.33 8.20
N ALA A 49 0.49 2.30 8.27
CA ALA A 49 0.12 3.71 8.18
C ALA A 49 -0.54 4.06 6.83
N LEU A 50 -0.04 3.48 5.73
CA LEU A 50 -0.65 3.69 4.42
C LEU A 50 -2.05 3.09 4.35
N CYS A 51 -2.27 1.88 4.87
CA CYS A 51 -3.60 1.27 4.98
C CYS A 51 -4.59 2.23 5.65
N ASP A 52 -4.23 2.79 6.80
CA ASP A 52 -5.09 3.71 7.55
C ASP A 52 -5.43 4.97 6.71
N LEU A 53 -4.47 5.49 5.95
CA LEU A 53 -4.65 6.72 5.18
C LEU A 53 -5.51 6.52 3.92
N VAL A 54 -5.34 5.42 3.17
CA VAL A 54 -5.98 5.24 1.85
C VAL A 54 -7.46 4.88 1.92
N HIS A 55 -8.01 4.68 3.12
CA HIS A 55 -9.45 4.67 3.34
C HIS A 55 -10.10 6.00 2.96
N ASP A 56 -9.36 7.11 3.10
CA ASP A 56 -9.76 8.42 2.57
C ASP A 56 -9.43 8.50 1.06
N PRO A 57 -10.43 8.73 0.18
CA PRO A 57 -10.21 8.81 -1.25
C PRO A 57 -9.25 9.95 -1.66
N GLU A 58 -9.16 11.04 -0.89
CA GLU A 58 -8.21 12.13 -1.18
C GLU A 58 -6.76 11.67 -0.97
N ASN A 59 -6.50 10.93 0.10
CA ASN A 59 -5.18 10.35 0.34
C ASN A 59 -4.84 9.27 -0.69
N ALA A 60 -5.82 8.46 -1.11
CA ALA A 60 -5.63 7.50 -2.19
C ALA A 60 -5.27 8.18 -3.51
N TYR A 61 -5.96 9.28 -3.86
CA TYR A 61 -5.63 10.10 -5.03
C TYR A 61 -4.21 10.66 -4.97
N GLN A 62 -3.83 11.25 -3.83
CA GLN A 62 -2.50 11.81 -3.63
C GLN A 62 -1.41 10.72 -3.68
N ALA A 63 -1.64 9.56 -3.08
CA ALA A 63 -0.69 8.44 -3.10
C ALA A 63 -0.45 7.95 -4.53
N ILE A 64 -1.49 7.84 -5.35
CA ILE A 64 -1.36 7.51 -6.77
C ILE A 64 -0.50 8.55 -7.49
N GLY A 65 -0.78 9.85 -7.29
CA GLY A 65 -0.01 10.94 -7.88
C GLY A 65 1.45 10.99 -7.43
N LEU A 66 1.78 10.43 -6.27
CA LEU A 66 3.14 10.29 -5.74
C LEU A 66 3.85 9.01 -6.19
N GLY A 67 3.22 8.18 -7.03
CA GLY A 67 3.85 6.99 -7.60
C GLY A 67 3.87 5.76 -6.68
N PHE A 68 2.99 5.70 -5.67
CA PHE A 68 2.94 4.55 -4.75
C PHE A 68 2.67 3.22 -5.46
N LEU A 69 1.93 3.22 -6.57
CA LEU A 69 1.57 1.99 -7.28
C LEU A 69 2.80 1.22 -7.77
N ASP A 70 3.86 1.90 -8.19
CA ASP A 70 5.09 1.23 -8.63
C ASP A 70 5.82 0.55 -7.46
N ASN A 71 5.83 1.20 -6.29
CA ASN A 71 6.41 0.63 -5.08
C ASN A 71 5.60 -0.55 -4.55
N LEU A 72 4.27 -0.41 -4.52
CA LEU A 72 3.38 -1.48 -4.09
C LEU A 72 3.51 -2.72 -4.99
N LYS A 73 3.65 -2.56 -6.31
CA LYS A 73 3.90 -3.70 -7.22
C LYS A 73 5.16 -4.49 -6.84
N ASN A 74 6.23 -3.81 -6.44
CA ASN A 74 7.45 -4.48 -6.00
C ASN A 74 7.26 -5.21 -4.67
N LEU A 75 6.51 -4.60 -3.73
CA LEU A 75 6.25 -5.18 -2.42
C LEU A 75 5.29 -6.39 -2.44
N LEU A 76 4.56 -6.61 -3.54
CA LEU A 76 3.80 -7.85 -3.75
C LEU A 76 4.72 -9.09 -3.81
N LEU A 77 6.01 -8.90 -4.10
CA LEU A 77 6.98 -9.99 -4.20
C LEU A 77 7.97 -10.00 -3.01
N ASP A 78 7.69 -9.25 -1.94
CA ASP A 78 8.54 -9.23 -0.74
C ASP A 78 8.58 -10.64 -0.11
N GLU A 79 9.72 -11.03 0.46
CA GLU A 79 9.89 -12.33 1.12
C GLU A 79 9.00 -12.43 2.37
N ASP A 80 8.76 -11.30 3.05
CA ASP A 80 7.95 -11.23 4.26
C ASP A 80 6.46 -11.30 3.95
N GLU A 81 5.78 -12.24 4.60
CA GLU A 81 4.35 -12.45 4.44
C GLU A 81 3.52 -11.25 4.90
N THR A 82 3.93 -10.54 5.95
CA THR A 82 3.17 -9.40 6.48
C THR A 82 3.24 -8.22 5.52
N VAL A 83 4.41 -7.99 4.90
CA VAL A 83 4.57 -7.01 3.82
C VAL A 83 3.66 -7.34 2.65
N ARG A 84 3.63 -8.58 2.15
CA ARG A 84 2.73 -8.97 1.06
C ARG A 84 1.25 -8.82 1.46
N GLN A 85 0.87 -9.23 2.67
CA GLN A 85 -0.50 -9.10 3.19
C GLN A 85 -0.94 -7.64 3.22
N LYS A 86 -0.14 -6.76 3.83
CA LYS A 86 -0.48 -5.34 3.93
C LYS A 86 -0.42 -4.63 2.58
N THR A 87 0.48 -5.02 1.69
CA THR A 87 0.53 -4.47 0.33
C THR A 87 -0.73 -4.82 -0.46
N THR A 88 -1.16 -6.08 -0.40
CA THR A 88 -2.42 -6.50 -1.05
C THR A 88 -3.64 -5.84 -0.41
N GLU A 89 -3.60 -5.57 0.90
CA GLU A 89 -4.63 -4.81 1.61
C GLU A 89 -4.76 -3.37 1.09
N VAL A 90 -3.65 -2.64 1.02
CA VAL A 90 -3.61 -1.28 0.43
C VAL A 90 -4.21 -1.29 -0.98
N LEU A 91 -3.79 -2.23 -1.84
CA LEU A 91 -4.25 -2.29 -3.22
C LEU A 91 -5.75 -2.59 -3.32
N TYR A 92 -6.31 -3.50 -2.51
CA TYR A 92 -7.75 -3.73 -2.58
C TYR A 92 -8.53 -2.51 -2.05
N ILE A 93 -8.05 -1.83 -0.99
CA ILE A 93 -8.71 -0.61 -0.47
C ILE A 93 -8.72 0.44 -1.57
N MET A 94 -7.59 0.67 -2.24
CA MET A 94 -7.53 1.58 -3.39
C MET A 94 -8.49 1.17 -4.51
N ALA A 95 -8.66 -0.13 -4.78
CA ALA A 95 -9.59 -0.64 -5.78
C ALA A 95 -11.08 -0.44 -5.41
N THR A 96 -11.42 -0.17 -4.14
CA THR A 96 -12.79 0.23 -3.77
C THR A 96 -13.15 1.61 -4.32
N HIS A 97 -12.16 2.47 -4.54
CA HIS A 97 -12.33 3.80 -5.11
C HIS A 97 -12.31 3.74 -6.65
N SER A 98 -13.19 4.52 -7.30
CA SER A 98 -13.24 4.59 -8.77
C SER A 98 -11.91 5.03 -9.39
N ILE A 99 -11.25 6.02 -8.77
CA ILE A 99 -9.95 6.52 -9.23
C ILE A 99 -8.86 5.44 -9.18
N GLY A 100 -8.83 4.63 -8.11
CA GLY A 100 -7.86 3.55 -7.98
C GLY A 100 -8.03 2.54 -9.11
N ARG A 101 -9.27 2.17 -9.42
CA ARG A 101 -9.57 1.21 -10.51
C ARG A 101 -9.11 1.71 -11.88
N THR A 102 -9.33 2.98 -12.21
CA THR A 102 -8.85 3.55 -13.48
C THR A 102 -7.32 3.54 -13.55
N ASN A 103 -6.64 3.95 -12.46
CA ASN A 103 -5.18 3.99 -12.42
C ASN A 103 -4.54 2.60 -12.42
N PHE A 104 -5.21 1.57 -11.90
CA PHE A 104 -4.70 0.20 -11.94
C PHE A 104 -4.53 -0.32 -13.37
N LEU A 105 -5.41 0.10 -14.28
CA LEU A 105 -5.32 -0.21 -15.71
C LEU A 105 -4.13 0.51 -16.35
N GLU A 106 -3.96 1.79 -16.05
CA GLU A 106 -2.91 2.64 -16.63
C GLU A 106 -1.51 2.26 -16.12
N HIS A 107 -1.39 1.89 -14.84
CA HIS A 107 -0.11 1.56 -14.20
C HIS A 107 0.25 0.07 -14.22
N GLY A 108 -0.54 -0.77 -14.90
CA GLY A 108 -0.25 -2.20 -15.03
C GLY A 108 -0.25 -2.94 -13.69
N VAL A 109 -1.19 -2.62 -12.80
CA VAL A 109 -1.31 -3.28 -11.49
C VAL A 109 -1.94 -4.68 -11.61
N ILE A 110 -2.81 -4.90 -12.60
CA ILE A 110 -3.49 -6.19 -12.82
C ILE A 110 -2.50 -7.35 -13.02
N PRO A 111 -1.50 -7.25 -13.93
CA PRO A 111 -0.49 -8.30 -14.07
C PRO A 111 0.33 -8.54 -12.80
N ALA A 112 0.56 -7.51 -11.98
CA ALA A 112 1.29 -7.66 -10.72
C ALA A 112 0.45 -8.43 -9.69
N LEU A 113 -0.83 -8.11 -9.57
CA LEU A 113 -1.78 -8.85 -8.72
C LEU A 113 -1.90 -10.31 -9.16
N ALA A 114 -1.95 -10.59 -10.46
CA ALA A 114 -2.07 -11.95 -10.98
C ALA A 114 -0.91 -12.88 -10.56
N GLN A 115 0.27 -12.33 -10.20
CA GLN A 115 1.39 -13.13 -9.69
C GLN A 115 1.10 -13.77 -8.33
N LEU A 116 0.11 -13.27 -7.59
CA LEU A 116 -0.29 -13.79 -6.28
C LEU A 116 -1.37 -14.88 -6.35
N LEU A 117 -1.72 -15.39 -7.54
CA LEU A 117 -2.71 -16.48 -7.68
C LEU A 117 -2.33 -17.72 -6.86
N ASP A 118 -1.03 -18.03 -6.81
CA ASP A 118 -0.49 -19.18 -6.09
C ASP A 118 0.29 -18.77 -4.82
N ASP A 119 0.07 -17.56 -4.28
CA ASP A 119 0.76 -17.11 -3.06
C ASP A 119 0.45 -18.08 -1.90
N PRO A 120 1.44 -18.50 -1.09
CA PRO A 120 1.21 -19.45 0.00
C PRO A 120 0.26 -18.93 1.09
N VAL A 121 0.08 -17.61 1.19
CA VAL A 121 -0.73 -16.96 2.22
C VAL A 121 -2.15 -16.71 1.71
N ASP A 122 -3.13 -17.31 2.40
CA ASP A 122 -4.55 -17.24 2.03
C ASP A 122 -5.07 -15.81 1.94
N ILE A 123 -4.65 -14.94 2.87
CA ILE A 123 -5.08 -13.53 2.93
C ILE A 123 -4.60 -12.76 1.68
N CYS A 124 -3.36 -12.99 1.24
CA CYS A 124 -2.83 -12.37 0.02
C CYS A 124 -3.67 -12.75 -1.20
N ARG A 125 -3.99 -14.05 -1.34
CA ARG A 125 -4.85 -14.54 -2.43
C ARG A 125 -6.24 -13.94 -2.36
N TRP A 126 -6.84 -13.88 -1.17
CA TRP A 126 -8.18 -13.31 -0.98
C TRP A 126 -8.23 -11.82 -1.36
N ASN A 127 -7.30 -11.02 -0.83
CA ASN A 127 -7.20 -9.59 -1.12
C ASN A 127 -7.02 -9.34 -2.63
N MET A 128 -6.14 -10.11 -3.26
CA MET A 128 -5.90 -10.05 -4.70
C MET A 128 -7.17 -10.37 -5.51
N HIS A 129 -7.84 -11.49 -5.20
CA HIS A 129 -9.07 -11.88 -5.87
C HIS A 129 -10.17 -10.82 -5.72
N TYR A 130 -10.30 -10.25 -4.53
CA TYR A 130 -11.27 -9.20 -4.26
C TYR A 130 -10.96 -7.92 -5.05
N ALA A 131 -9.68 -7.51 -5.13
CA ALA A 131 -9.26 -6.39 -5.95
C ALA A 131 -9.59 -6.63 -7.44
N LEU A 132 -9.29 -7.81 -7.99
CA LEU A 132 -9.63 -8.16 -9.37
C LEU A 132 -11.14 -8.16 -9.64
N LYS A 133 -11.94 -8.64 -8.67
CA LYS A 133 -13.41 -8.57 -8.73
C LYS A 133 -13.87 -7.11 -8.85
N LEU A 134 -13.40 -6.22 -8.00
CA LEU A 134 -13.78 -4.80 -8.03
C LEU A 134 -13.40 -4.11 -9.34
N LEU A 135 -12.25 -4.50 -9.92
CA LEU A 135 -11.81 -4.02 -11.23
C LEU A 135 -12.72 -4.51 -12.36
N SER A 136 -13.24 -5.73 -12.26
CA SER A 136 -14.18 -6.28 -13.25
C SER A 136 -15.56 -5.60 -13.24
N GLU A 137 -15.96 -5.03 -12.10
CA GLU A 137 -17.21 -4.28 -11.93
C GLU A 137 -17.11 -2.83 -12.48
N THR A 138 -15.93 -2.40 -12.94
CA THR A 138 -15.75 -1.06 -13.52
C THR A 138 -16.23 -1.03 -14.98
N PRO A 139 -17.15 -0.13 -15.37
CA PRO A 139 -17.62 -0.02 -16.75
C PRO A 139 -16.48 0.23 -17.76
N THR A 140 -15.42 0.92 -17.34
CA THR A 140 -14.22 1.20 -18.13
C THR A 140 -13.38 -0.04 -18.45
N GLY A 141 -13.52 -1.12 -17.67
CA GLY A 141 -12.87 -2.39 -17.95
C GLY A 141 -13.28 -2.95 -19.32
N GLN A 142 -14.53 -2.76 -19.75
CA GLN A 142 -15.02 -3.19 -21.07
C GLN A 142 -14.47 -2.38 -22.25
N LEU A 143 -14.10 -1.10 -22.05
CA LEU A 143 -13.82 -0.20 -23.18
C LEU A 143 -12.40 -0.37 -23.75
N ASN A 144 -11.41 -0.71 -22.92
CA ASN A 144 -10.00 -0.76 -23.34
C ASN A 144 -9.63 -1.97 -24.22
N TYR A 145 -10.49 -2.99 -24.32
CA TYR A 145 -10.29 -4.07 -25.29
C TYR A 145 -10.57 -3.63 -26.74
N TYR A 146 -11.36 -2.57 -26.93
CA TYR A 146 -11.80 -2.11 -28.26
C TYR A 146 -10.94 -0.99 -28.84
N THR A 147 -10.14 -0.29 -28.04
CA THR A 147 -9.37 0.89 -28.49
C THR A 147 -7.93 0.59 -28.92
N LYS A 148 -7.54 -0.70 -28.97
CA LYS A 148 -6.21 -1.16 -29.42
C LYS A 148 -6.23 -2.13 -30.62
N MET A 149 -7.38 -2.28 -31.28
CA MET A 149 -7.48 -2.89 -32.63
C MET A 149 -7.69 -1.79 -33.66
#